data_AF-A0A2D8NK33-F1
#
_entry.id   AF-A0A2D8NK33-F1
#
_cell.length_a   1.000
_cell.length_b   1.000
_cell.length_c   1.000
_cell.angle_alpha   90.00
_cell.angle_beta   90.00
_cell.angle_gamma   90.00
#
_symmetry.space_group_name_H-M   'P 1'
#
loop_
_entity.id
_entity.type
_entity.pdbx_description
1 polymer ?
#
loop_
_entity_poly.entity_id
_entity_poly.type
_entity_poly.pdbx_seq_one_letter_code
_entity_poly.pdbx_strand_id
1 'polypeptide(L)' 'MVSMLARLVTSVTVADESIETLRAFQARMDAMPTRRAELMREAHDAGHSWREIGAAVGMSHAGAMKAARKP' A
#
# COMPACT_ATOMS: atom_id res chain seq x y z
N MET A 1 -29.89 -4.06 -34.93
CA MET A 1 -29.97 -3.34 -33.64
C MET A 1 -29.30 -4.03 -32.45
N VAL A 2 -28.88 -5.30 -32.55
CA VAL A 2 -28.26 -6.06 -31.43
C VAL A 2 -26.80 -5.64 -31.13
N SER A 3 -26.10 -5.09 -32.13
CA SER A 3 -24.66 -4.78 -32.06
C SER A 3 -24.29 -3.65 -31.07
N MET A 4 -25.20 -2.68 -30.85
CA MET A 4 -24.94 -1.54 -29.96
C MET A 4 -25.11 -1.90 -28.48
N LEU A 5 -26.07 -2.79 -28.17
CA LEU A 5 -26.29 -3.33 -26.82
C LEU A 5 -25.12 -4.21 -26.36
N ALA A 6 -24.57 -5.06 -27.25
CA ALA A 6 -23.41 -5.87 -26.94
C ALA A 6 -22.17 -5.00 -26.61
N ARG A 7 -21.94 -3.92 -27.37
CA ARG A 7 -20.85 -2.97 -27.08
C ARG A 7 -21.02 -2.23 -25.76
N LEU A 8 -22.24 -1.81 -25.41
CA LEU A 8 -22.48 -1.13 -24.13
C LEU A 8 -22.25 -2.07 -22.94
N VAL A 9 -22.70 -3.33 -23.03
CA VAL A 9 -22.51 -4.30 -21.94
C VAL A 9 -21.02 -4.58 -21.71
N THR A 10 -20.23 -4.83 -22.75
CA THR A 10 -18.78 -5.03 -22.62
C THR A 10 -18.08 -3.79 -22.04
N SER A 11 -18.47 -2.58 -22.44
CA SER A 11 -17.86 -1.36 -21.92
C SER A 11 -18.18 -1.13 -20.44
N VAL A 12 -19.38 -1.50 -19.98
CA VAL A 12 -19.77 -1.36 -18.57
C VAL A 12 -19.06 -2.39 -17.70
N THR A 13 -18.91 -3.64 -18.15
CA THR A 13 -18.21 -4.67 -17.37
C THR A 13 -16.72 -4.40 -17.23
N VAL A 14 -16.06 -3.94 -18.31
CA VAL A 14 -14.64 -3.55 -18.25
C VAL A 14 -14.42 -2.35 -17.32
N ALA A 15 -15.36 -1.41 -17.30
CA ALA A 15 -15.32 -0.28 -16.37
C ALA A 15 -15.48 -0.73 -14.91
N ASP A 16 -16.35 -1.70 -14.63
CA ASP A 16 -16.59 -2.20 -13.27
C ASP A 16 -15.37 -2.98 -12.72
N GLU A 17 -14.79 -3.87 -13.53
CA GLU A 17 -13.54 -4.59 -13.19
C GLU A 17 -12.35 -3.62 -12.98
N SER A 18 -12.29 -2.56 -13.79
CA SER A 18 -11.27 -1.52 -13.64
C SER A 18 -11.45 -0.70 -12.35
N ILE A 19 -12.69 -0.43 -11.94
CA ILE A 19 -12.98 0.25 -10.68
C ILE A 19 -12.64 -0.64 -9.49
N GLU A 20 -12.95 -1.94 -9.55
CA GLU A 20 -12.63 -2.89 -8.50
C GLU A 20 -11.12 -3.04 -8.30
N THR A 21 -10.36 -3.14 -9.40
CA THR A 21 -8.89 -3.21 -9.36
C THR A 21 -8.27 -1.93 -8.81
N LEU A 22 -8.79 -0.75 -9.15
CA LEU A 22 -8.35 0.53 -8.57
C LEU A 22 -8.67 0.61 -7.08
N ARG A 23 -9.84 0.15 -6.63
CA ARG A 23 -10.19 0.10 -5.20
C ARG A 23 -9.28 -0.85 -4.43
N ALA A 24 -9.00 -2.04 -4.99
CA ALA A 24 -8.09 -3.00 -4.38
C ALA A 24 -6.65 -2.46 -4.30
N PHE A 25 -6.20 -1.74 -5.34
CA PHE A 25 -4.91 -1.07 -5.33
C PHE A 25 -4.86 0.04 -4.28
N GLN A 26 -5.90 0.89 -4.20
CA GLN A 26 -6.00 1.94 -3.19
C GLN A 26 -5.96 1.36 -1.78
N ALA A 27 -6.72 0.29 -1.50
CA ALA A 27 -6.71 -0.37 -0.20
C ALA A 27 -5.31 -0.90 0.18
N ARG A 28 -4.55 -1.43 -0.78
CA ARG A 28 -3.17 -1.87 -0.55
C ARG A 28 -2.23 -0.69 -0.26
N MET A 29 -2.41 0.41 -0.98
CA MET A 29 -1.64 1.64 -0.76
C MET A 29 -1.94 2.26 0.61
N ASP A 30 -3.20 2.22 1.04
CA ASP A 30 -3.62 2.72 2.36
C ASP A 30 -3.11 1.84 3.50
N ALA A 31 -2.97 0.53 3.29
CA ALA A 31 -2.43 -0.40 4.29
C ALA A 31 -0.88 -0.41 4.37
N MET A 32 -0.19 0.08 3.33
CA MET A 32 1.27 0.05 3.25
C MET A 32 1.98 0.82 4.38
N PRO A 33 1.53 2.03 4.79
CA PRO A 33 2.09 2.75 5.92
C PRO A 33 2.07 1.96 7.23
N THR A 34 0.94 1.32 7.55
CA THR A 34 0.77 0.48 8.74
C THR A 34 1.72 -0.71 8.68
N ARG A 35 1.76 -1.43 7.54
CA ARG A 35 2.65 -2.58 7.39
C ARG A 35 4.12 -2.20 7.51
N ARG A 36 4.52 -1.05 6.98
CA ARG A 36 5.88 -0.53 7.13
C ARG A 36 6.21 -0.22 8.60
N ALA A 37 5.28 0.37 9.34
CA ALA A 37 5.47 0.67 10.76
C ALA A 37 5.64 -0.62 11.58
N GLU A 38 4.83 -1.65 11.32
CA GLU A 38 4.97 -2.98 11.94
C GLU A 38 6.35 -3.58 11.71
N LEU A 39 6.81 -3.65 10.45
CA LEU A 39 8.12 -4.21 10.10
C LEU A 39 9.27 -3.45 10.77
N MET A 40 9.16 -2.13 10.92
CA MET A 40 10.15 -1.33 11.63
C MET A 40 10.21 -1.64 13.12
N ARG A 41 9.06 -1.91 13.76
CA ARG A 41 9.04 -2.35 15.16
C ARG A 41 9.60 -3.76 15.30
N GLU A 42 9.21 -4.70 14.44
CA GLU A 42 9.74 -6.07 14.45
C GLU A 42 11.26 -6.08 14.33
N ALA A 43 11.83 -5.27 13.43
CA ALA A 43 13.28 -5.15 13.30
C ALA A 43 13.94 -4.58 14.57
N HIS A 44 13.31 -3.60 15.21
CA HIS A 44 13.80 -3.05 16.47
C HIS A 44 13.74 -4.07 17.62
N ASP A 45 12.63 -4.82 17.70
CA ASP A 45 12.44 -5.87 18.71
C ASP A 45 13.42 -7.06 18.50
N ALA A 46 13.84 -7.29 17.25
CA ALA A 46 14.94 -8.21 16.90
C ALA A 46 16.34 -7.67 17.27
N GLY A 47 16.44 -6.45 17.80
CA GLY A 47 17.68 -5.85 18.31
C GLY A 47 18.37 -4.88 17.35
N HIS A 48 17.78 -4.56 16.19
CA HIS A 48 18.36 -3.56 15.30
C HIS A 48 18.16 -2.15 15.84
N SER A 49 19.19 -1.31 15.71
CA SER A 49 19.07 0.10 16.08
C SER A 49 18.21 0.86 15.08
N TRP A 50 17.52 1.90 15.55
CA TRP A 50 16.78 2.82 14.67
C TRP A 50 17.64 3.49 13.59
N ARG A 51 18.96 3.57 13.80
CA ARG A 51 19.90 4.07 12.78
C ARG A 51 20.04 3.09 11.63
N GLU A 52 20.22 1.80 11.92
CA GLU A 52 20.32 0.74 10.91
C GLU A 52 19.01 0.56 10.15
N ILE A 53 17.89 0.54 10.88
CA ILE A 53 16.54 0.47 10.29
C ILE A 53 16.32 1.66 9.35
N GLY A 54 16.64 2.88 9.80
CA GLY A 54 16.52 4.08 8.99
C GLY A 54 17.38 4.01 7.72
N ALA A 55 18.64 3.59 7.84
CA ALA A 55 19.53 3.45 6.69
C ALA A 55 18.99 2.44 5.66
N ALA A 56 18.44 1.30 6.10
CA ALA A 56 17.89 0.27 5.23
C ALA A 56 16.67 0.75 4.40
N VAL A 57 15.88 1.68 4.95
CA VAL A 57 14.67 2.23 4.30
C VAL A 57 14.83 3.67 3.82
N GLY A 58 16.07 4.16 3.72
CA GLY A 58 16.38 5.47 3.15
C GLY A 58 15.92 6.67 3.99
N MET A 59 15.92 6.55 5.31
CA MET A 59 15.51 7.63 6.24
C MET A 59 16.48 7.81 7.40
N SER A 60 16.35 8.95 8.08
CA SER A 60 17.14 9.23 9.29
C SER A 60 16.67 8.39 10.48
N HIS A 61 17.52 8.28 11.50
CA HIS A 61 17.18 7.68 12.80
C HIS A 61 15.87 8.21 13.38
N ALA A 62 15.71 9.54 13.43
CA ALA A 62 14.48 10.18 13.91
C ALA A 62 13.27 9.88 13.01
N GLY A 63 13.50 9.76 11.69
CA GLY A 63 12.50 9.33 10.72
C GLY A 63 11.98 7.92 10.99
N ALA A 64 12.89 6.97 11.24
CA ALA A 64 12.54 5.58 11.55
C ALA A 64 11.74 5.47 12.86
N MET A 65 12.19 6.15 13.92
CA MET A 65 11.46 6.20 15.20
C MET A 65 10.04 6.77 15.04
N LYS A 66 9.89 7.84 14.25
CA LYS A 66 8.58 8.46 14.00
C LYS A 66 7.69 7.55 13.14
N ALA A 67 8.25 6.91 12.12
CA ALA A 67 7.52 6.02 11.22
C ALA A 67 6.99 4.77 11.93
N ALA A 68 7.76 4.20 12.85
CA ALA A 68 7.37 3.04 13.66
C ALA A 68 6.23 3.32 14.66
N ARG A 69 5.92 4.60 14.93
CA ARG A 69 4.86 5.04 15.86
C ARG A 69 3.55 5.41 15.17
N LYS A 70 3.52 5.46 13.84
CA LYS A 70 2.30 5.79 13.11
C LYS A 70 1.45 4.51 13.00
N PRO A 71 0.17 4.54 13.40
CA PRO A 71 -0.74 3.42 13.18
C PRO A 71 -0.93 3.15 11.68
#